data_AF-A0A2E0SF27-F1
#
_entry.id   AF-A0A2E0SF27-F1
#
_cell.length_a   1.000
_cell.length_b   1.000
_cell.length_c   1.000
_cell.angle_alpha   90.00
_cell.angle_beta   90.00
_cell.angle_gamma   90.00
#
_symmetry.space_group_name_H-M   'P 1'
#
loop_
_entity.id
_entity.type
_entity.pdbx_description
1 polymer ?
#
loop_
_entity_poly.entity_id
_entity_poly.type
_entity_poly.pdbx_seq_one_letter_code
_entity_poly.pdbx_strand_id
1 'polypeptide(L)'
;MTALKPMNEPAKLTAKQKALIDTLVATGCSIKEASQQAGYAKGEAGRVSASKALRLPYVQQYMMEEVARNLGVNATKAVSRLVRLSESARSEYVQLEASKDILDRAGFKAPDKHQHLHAGQISVAIDLS
;
A
#
# COMPACT_ATOMS: atom_id res chain seq x y z
N MET A 1 -13.47 -39.78 13.23
CA MET A 1 -12.62 -38.69 13.77
C MET A 1 -11.41 -38.57 12.87
N THR A 2 -11.54 -37.83 11.77
CA THR A 2 -10.46 -37.62 10.81
C THR A 2 -9.60 -36.46 11.31
N ALA A 3 -8.32 -36.72 11.56
CA ALA A 3 -7.39 -35.79 12.15
C ALA A 3 -7.37 -34.45 11.40
N LEU A 4 -7.63 -33.36 12.12
CA LEU A 4 -7.43 -32.00 11.65
C LEU A 4 -5.94 -31.82 11.37
N LYS A 5 -5.62 -31.64 10.09
CA LYS A 5 -4.29 -31.26 9.60
C LYS A 5 -3.85 -29.99 10.35
N PRO A 6 -2.64 -29.93 10.95
CA PRO A 6 -2.21 -28.75 11.68
C PRO A 6 -2.21 -27.55 10.74
N MET A 7 -2.82 -26.45 11.20
CA MET A 7 -2.79 -25.15 10.54
C MET A 7 -1.34 -24.68 10.43
N ASN A 8 -0.79 -24.91 9.23
CA ASN A 8 0.30 -24.22 8.55
C ASN A 8 1.16 -23.28 9.42
N GLU A 9 2.37 -23.72 9.78
CA GLU A 9 3.45 -22.83 10.23
C GLU A 9 3.64 -21.68 9.22
N PRO A 10 4.00 -20.44 9.65
CA PRO A 10 4.28 -19.37 8.70
C PRO A 10 5.48 -19.79 7.86
N ALA A 11 5.22 -20.14 6.59
CA ALA A 11 6.26 -20.51 5.65
C ALA A 11 7.31 -19.38 5.63
N LYS A 12 8.51 -19.67 6.14
CA LYS A 12 9.59 -18.69 6.25
C LYS A 12 9.91 -18.15 4.86
N LEU A 13 9.93 -16.82 4.73
CA LEU A 13 10.34 -16.15 3.51
C LEU A 13 11.75 -16.63 3.11
N THR A 14 11.92 -17.04 1.86
CA THR A 14 13.26 -17.36 1.36
C THR A 14 14.06 -16.07 1.11
N ALA A 15 15.39 -16.16 1.21
CA ALA A 15 16.26 -15.00 0.95
C ALA A 15 16.06 -14.40 -0.45
N LYS A 16 15.77 -15.24 -1.45
CA LYS A 16 15.48 -14.80 -2.83
C LYS A 16 14.15 -14.05 -2.95
N GLN A 17 13.10 -14.51 -2.26
CA GLN A 17 11.81 -13.81 -2.22
C GLN A 17 11.94 -12.46 -1.51
N LYS A 18 12.74 -12.40 -0.44
CA LYS A 18 13.04 -11.16 0.28
C LYS A 18 13.73 -10.15 -0.63
N ALA A 19 14.84 -10.56 -1.24
CA ALA A 19 15.61 -9.72 -2.17
C ALA A 19 14.77 -9.22 -3.36
N LEU A 20 13.85 -10.05 -3.87
CA LEU A 20 12.92 -9.66 -4.92
C LEU A 20 12.02 -8.51 -4.49
N ILE A 21 11.40 -8.62 -3.32
CA ILE A 21 10.50 -7.59 -2.80
C ILE A 21 11.27 -6.32 -2.44
N ASP A 22 12.40 -6.46 -1.73
CA ASP A 22 13.22 -5.33 -1.32
C ASP A 22 13.65 -4.50 -2.54
N THR A 23 14.05 -5.18 -3.63
CA THR A 23 14.41 -4.53 -4.90
C THR A 23 13.22 -3.84 -5.55
N LEU A 24 12.06 -4.50 -5.62
CA LEU A 24 10.85 -3.93 -6.22
C LEU A 24 10.40 -2.67 -5.48
N VAL A 25 10.37 -2.71 -4.15
CA VAL A 25 9.91 -1.60 -3.32
C VAL A 25 10.91 -0.45 -3.31
N ALA A 26 12.22 -0.72 -3.33
CA ALA A 26 13.24 0.31 -3.32
C ALA A 26 13.38 1.06 -4.66
N THR A 27 13.23 0.36 -5.80
CA THR A 27 13.53 0.92 -7.13
C THR A 27 12.31 1.18 -7.99
N GLY A 28 11.20 0.47 -7.76
CA GLY A 28 10.03 0.50 -8.65
C GLY A 28 10.28 -0.10 -10.04
N CYS A 29 11.33 -0.91 -10.20
CA CYS A 29 11.69 -1.53 -11.48
C CYS A 29 10.74 -2.66 -11.91
N SER A 30 10.92 -3.17 -13.12
CA SER A 30 10.10 -4.27 -13.63
C SER A 30 10.36 -5.58 -12.88
N ILE A 31 9.37 -6.49 -12.84
CA ILE A 31 9.53 -7.84 -12.25
C ILE A 31 10.72 -8.58 -12.89
N LYS A 32 10.99 -8.34 -14.18
CA LYS A 32 12.12 -8.94 -14.88
C LYS A 32 13.45 -8.50 -14.29
N GLU A 33 13.65 -7.19 -14.11
CA GLU A 33 14.89 -6.63 -13.54
C GLU A 33 15.05 -7.03 -12.07
N ALA A 34 13.99 -6.91 -11.28
CA ALA A 34 14.02 -7.32 -9.88
C ALA A 34 14.32 -8.83 -9.73
N SER A 35 13.78 -9.67 -10.61
CA SER A 35 14.07 -11.11 -10.59
C SER A 35 15.54 -11.42 -10.88
N GLN A 36 16.16 -10.67 -11.79
CA GLN A 36 17.58 -10.85 -12.12
C GLN A 36 18.47 -10.41 -10.96
N GLN A 37 18.14 -9.29 -10.32
CA GLN A 37 18.88 -8.78 -9.15
C GLN A 37 18.71 -9.70 -7.93
N ALA A 38 17.53 -10.32 -7.76
CA ALA A 38 17.25 -11.26 -6.68
C ALA A 38 17.84 -12.68 -6.89
N GLY A 39 18.55 -12.92 -8.01
CA GLY A 39 19.20 -14.20 -8.28
C GLY A 39 18.25 -15.30 -8.78
N TYR A 40 17.18 -14.93 -9.50
CA TYR A 40 16.38 -15.85 -10.30
C TYR A 40 17.05 -16.14 -11.65
N ALA A 41 16.53 -17.14 -12.37
CA ALA A 41 17.03 -17.50 -13.70
C ALA A 41 16.99 -16.31 -14.67
N LYS A 42 17.92 -16.26 -15.63
CA LYS A 42 17.93 -15.20 -16.64
C LYS A 42 16.73 -15.32 -17.59
N GLY A 43 16.27 -14.19 -18.12
CA GLY A 43 15.19 -14.13 -19.11
C GLY A 43 13.80 -14.40 -18.53
N GLU A 44 12.92 -14.95 -19.38
CA GLU A 44 11.50 -15.14 -19.05
C GLU A 44 11.25 -16.14 -17.93
N ALA A 45 12.12 -17.16 -17.78
CA ALA A 45 12.01 -18.16 -16.73
C ALA A 45 12.11 -17.52 -15.32
N GLY A 46 12.99 -16.53 -15.14
CA GLY A 46 13.12 -15.77 -13.90
C GLY A 46 11.88 -14.94 -13.60
N ARG A 47 11.38 -14.21 -14.61
CA ARG A 47 10.18 -13.38 -14.50
C ARG A 47 8.95 -14.20 -14.10
N VAL A 48 8.73 -15.36 -14.74
CA VAL A 48 7.58 -16.23 -14.43
C VAL A 48 7.69 -16.79 -13.01
N SER A 49 8.88 -17.23 -12.60
CA SER A 49 9.13 -17.72 -11.25
C SER A 49 8.93 -16.65 -10.17
N ALA A 50 9.43 -15.44 -10.41
CA ALA A 50 9.22 -14.29 -9.54
C ALA A 50 7.74 -13.90 -9.48
N SER A 51 7.03 -13.90 -10.62
CA SER A 51 5.60 -13.61 -10.67
C SER A 51 4.77 -14.63 -9.87
N LYS A 52 5.13 -15.91 -9.92
CA LYS A 52 4.51 -16.94 -9.08
C LYS A 52 4.79 -16.69 -7.59
N ALA A 53 6.02 -16.34 -7.24
CA ALA A 53 6.40 -16.06 -5.86
C ALA A 53 5.60 -14.88 -5.26
N LEU A 54 5.41 -13.79 -6.02
CA LEU A 54 4.64 -12.62 -5.59
C LEU A 54 3.14 -12.88 -5.34
N ARG A 55 2.60 -14.01 -5.82
CA ARG A 55 1.21 -14.41 -5.58
C ARG A 55 1.03 -15.22 -4.29
N LEU A 56 2.12 -15.61 -3.64
CA LEU A 56 2.04 -16.38 -2.41
C LEU A 56 1.59 -15.47 -1.26
N PRO A 57 0.59 -15.85 -0.45
CA PRO A 57 0.03 -14.96 0.58
C PRO A 57 1.08 -14.42 1.56
N TYR A 58 2.00 -15.27 2.01
CA TYR A 58 3.08 -14.89 2.93
C TYR A 58 4.10 -13.92 2.29
N VAL A 59 4.30 -14.01 0.97
CA VAL A 59 5.14 -13.09 0.20
C VAL A 59 4.43 -11.74 0.03
N GLN A 60 3.12 -11.75 -0.20
CA GLN A 60 2.31 -10.53 -0.25
C GLN A 60 2.26 -9.80 1.08
N GLN A 61 2.16 -10.53 2.20
CA GLN A 61 2.23 -9.96 3.54
C GLN A 61 3.54 -9.21 3.76
N TYR A 62 4.69 -9.85 3.47
CA TYR A 62 5.98 -9.18 3.57
C TYR A 62 6.10 -7.99 2.62
N MET A 63 5.55 -8.08 1.41
CA MET A 63 5.51 -6.96 0.47
C MET A 63 4.74 -5.76 1.05
N MET A 64 3.60 -6.00 1.69
CA MET A 64 2.81 -4.93 2.34
C MET A 64 3.58 -4.30 3.51
N GLU A 65 4.29 -5.10 4.31
CA GLU A 65 5.14 -4.60 5.40
C GLU A 65 6.29 -3.72 4.87
N GLU A 66 6.99 -4.15 3.83
CA GLU A 66 8.06 -3.37 3.20
C GLU A 66 7.54 -2.08 2.57
N VAL A 67 6.39 -2.14 1.88
CA VAL A 67 5.75 -0.94 1.31
C VAL A 67 5.37 0.05 2.41
N ALA A 68 4.77 -0.42 3.51
CA ALA A 68 4.43 0.44 4.64
C ALA A 68 5.68 1.10 5.25
N ARG A 69 6.77 0.33 5.42
CA ARG A 69 8.04 0.86 5.94
C ARG A 69 8.64 1.91 5.00
N ASN A 70 8.69 1.61 3.70
CA ASN A 70 9.22 2.51 2.68
C ASN A 70 8.39 3.79 2.57
N LEU A 71 7.05 3.65 2.63
CA LEU A 71 6.13 4.79 2.67
C LEU A 71 6.36 5.67 3.88
N GLY A 72 6.58 5.10 5.07
CA GLY A 72 6.90 5.88 6.28
C GLY A 72 8.16 6.73 6.11
N VAL A 73 9.24 6.16 5.54
CA VAL A 73 10.47 6.91 5.26
C VAL A 73 10.22 8.01 4.23
N ASN A 74 9.52 7.71 3.14
CA ASN A 74 9.22 8.71 2.11
C ASN A 74 8.23 9.78 2.57
N ALA A 75 7.32 9.47 3.50
CA ALA A 75 6.42 10.42 4.10
C ALA A 75 7.18 11.53 4.83
N THR A 76 8.27 11.22 5.54
CA THR A 76 9.11 12.25 6.19
C THR A 76 9.70 13.25 5.19
N LYS A 77 10.14 12.76 4.02
CA LYS A 77 10.63 13.61 2.92
C LYS A 77 9.51 14.44 2.32
N ALA A 78 8.33 13.86 2.14
CA ALA A 78 7.16 14.56 1.63
C ALA A 78 6.71 15.70 2.58
N VAL A 79 6.70 15.46 3.89
CA VAL A 79 6.40 16.48 4.90
C VAL A 79 7.41 17.63 4.83
N SER A 80 8.72 17.33 4.80
CA SER A 80 9.75 18.36 4.64
C SER A 80 9.58 19.16 3.35
N ARG A 81 9.19 18.49 2.26
CA ARG A 81 8.92 19.14 0.98
C ARG A 81 7.72 20.08 1.05
N LEU A 82 6.64 19.70 1.73
CA LEU A 82 5.46 20.55 1.94
C LEU A 82 5.82 21.83 2.70
N VAL A 83 6.57 21.73 3.79
CA VAL A 83 7.03 22.90 4.57
C VAL A 83 7.85 23.86 3.70
N ARG A 84 8.79 23.31 2.91
CA ARG A 84 9.57 24.14 1.99
C ARG A 84 8.70 24.80 0.91
N LEU A 85 7.66 24.12 0.43
CA LEU A 85 6.75 24.67 -0.57
C LEU A 85 5.89 25.79 0.01
N SER A 86 5.41 25.67 1.25
CA SER A 86 4.65 26.74 1.92
C SER A 86 5.50 28.00 2.15
N GLU A 87 6.81 27.84 2.42
CA GLU A 87 7.70 28.97 2.73
C GLU A 87 8.30 29.64 1.49
N SER A 88 8.68 28.86 0.47
CA SER A 88 9.62 29.32 -0.56
C SER A 88 9.20 29.03 -2.01
N ALA A 89 7.98 28.54 -2.27
CA ALA A 89 7.55 28.31 -3.66
C ALA A 89 7.37 29.65 -4.40
N ARG A 90 7.72 29.72 -5.69
CA ARG A 90 7.55 30.97 -6.46
C ARG A 90 6.09 31.30 -6.78
N SER A 91 5.23 30.29 -6.77
CA SER A 91 3.80 30.44 -7.02
C SER A 91 3.08 30.58 -5.69
N GLU A 92 2.40 31.70 -5.48
CA GLU A 92 1.56 31.94 -4.31
C GLU A 92 0.47 30.88 -4.18
N TYR A 93 -0.11 30.43 -5.30
CA TYR A 93 -1.08 29.33 -5.30
C TYR A 93 -0.48 28.05 -4.71
N VAL A 94 0.74 27.68 -5.11
CA VAL A 94 1.42 26.49 -4.56
C VAL A 94 1.76 26.66 -3.08
N GLN A 95 2.16 27.85 -2.65
CA GLN A 95 2.38 28.14 -1.22
C GLN A 95 1.09 27.99 -0.42
N LEU A 96 -0.01 28.56 -0.92
CA LEU A 96 -1.33 28.50 -0.29
C LEU A 96 -1.83 27.07 -0.18
N GLU A 97 -1.77 26.30 -1.27
CA GLU A 97 -2.18 24.90 -1.27
C GLU A 97 -1.32 24.06 -0.33
N ALA A 98 0.01 24.22 -0.33
CA ALA A 98 0.89 23.54 0.63
C ALA A 98 0.55 23.88 2.08
N SER A 99 0.21 25.14 2.36
CA SER A 99 -0.19 25.61 3.69
C SER A 99 -1.53 24.98 4.14
N LYS A 100 -2.53 24.94 3.25
CA LYS A 100 -3.80 24.24 3.51
C LYS A 100 -3.58 22.75 3.78
N ASP A 101 -2.74 22.12 2.96
CA ASP A 101 -2.36 20.71 3.07
C ASP A 101 -1.71 20.37 4.41
N ILE A 102 -0.94 21.29 4.99
CA ILE A 102 -0.37 21.14 6.33
C ILE A 102 -1.46 21.27 7.41
N LEU A 103 -2.33 22.27 7.30
CA LEU A 103 -3.42 22.50 8.25
C LEU A 103 -4.41 21.32 8.29
N ASP A 104 -4.78 20.80 7.12
CA ASP A 104 -5.69 19.66 6.99
C ASP A 104 -5.10 18.41 7.66
N ARG A 105 -3.80 18.16 7.50
CA ARG A 105 -3.10 17.03 8.15
C ARG A 105 -2.89 17.22 9.65
N ALA A 106 -2.79 18.46 10.11
CA ALA A 106 -2.71 18.80 11.53
C ALA A 106 -4.09 18.80 12.22
N GLY A 107 -5.17 18.58 11.47
CA GLY A 107 -6.53 18.51 12.01
C GLY A 107 -7.22 19.87 12.15
N PHE A 108 -6.68 20.94 11.57
CA PHE A 108 -7.28 22.28 11.58
C PHE A 108 -8.29 22.51 10.44
N LYS A 109 -8.83 21.43 9.88
CA LYS A 109 -9.87 21.49 8.85
C LYS A 109 -11.24 21.68 9.48
N ALA A 110 -12.12 22.41 8.79
CA ALA A 110 -13.53 22.47 9.17
C ALA A 110 -14.14 21.05 9.22
N PRO A 111 -15.02 20.73 10.19
CA PRO A 111 -15.66 19.43 10.27
C PRO A 111 -16.43 19.10 8.99
N ASP A 112 -16.27 17.88 8.50
CA ASP A 112 -17.04 17.40 7.36
C ASP A 112 -18.52 17.27 7.74
N LYS A 113 -19.39 17.87 6.92
CA LYS A 113 -20.84 17.74 7.10
C LYS A 113 -21.28 16.34 6.67
N HIS A 114 -21.39 15.43 7.62
CA HIS A 114 -22.00 14.12 7.37
C HIS A 114 -23.52 14.26 7.30
N GLN A 115 -24.09 14.13 6.10
CA GLN A 115 -25.53 14.05 5.91
C GLN A 115 -25.99 12.62 6.23
N HIS A 116 -26.48 12.39 7.45
CA HIS A 116 -27.14 11.13 7.80
C HIS A 116 -28.51 11.09 7.11
N LEU A 117 -28.58 10.39 5.97
CA LEU A 117 -29.86 10.00 5.39
C LEU A 117 -30.46 8.92 6.29
N HIS A 118 -31.46 9.30 7.10
CA HIS A 118 -32.31 8.33 7.78
C HIS A 118 -33.10 7.56 6.71
N ALA A 119 -32.58 6.42 6.27
CA ALA A 119 -33.32 5.48 5.45
C ALA A 119 -34.47 4.92 6.30
N GLY A 120 -35.66 5.50 6.17
CA GLY A 120 -36.88 4.97 6.76
C GLY A 120 -37.06 3.53 6.31
N GLN A 121 -37.09 2.60 7.26
CA GLN A 121 -37.45 1.20 7.00
C GLN A 121 -38.90 1.17 6.53
N ILE A 122 -39.12 1.04 5.22
CA ILE A 122 -40.44 0.72 4.69
C ILE A 122 -40.53 -0.81 4.62
N SER A 123 -41.23 -1.40 5.60
CA SER A 123 -41.58 -2.83 5.58
C SER A 123 -42.93 -2.97 4.88
N VAL A 124 -42.93 -3.55 3.68
CA VAL A 124 -44.16 -3.91 2.96
C VAL A 124 -44.38 -5.42 3.14
N ALA A 125 -45.41 -5.79 3.90
CA ALA A 125 -45.94 -7.14 3.90
C ALA A 125 -46.98 -7.23 2.78
N ILE A 126 -46.77 -8.10 1.78
CA ILE A 126 -47.76 -8.37 0.73
C ILE A 126 -48.41 -9.70 1.07
N ASP A 127 -49.72 -9.67 1.28
CA ASP A 127 -50.58 -10.84 1.42
C ASP A 127 -51.20 -11.17 0.06
N LEU A 128 -51.21 -12.45 -0.30
CA LEU A 128 -51.74 -12.97 -1.55
C LEU A 128 -52.77 -14.05 -1.19
N SER A 129 -54.02 -13.61 -1.03
CA SER A 129 -55.22 -14.43 -0.91
C SER A 129 -55.70 -14.94 -2.25
#